data_AF-A0AAP8N5F1-F1
#
_entry.id   AF-A0AAP8N5F1-F1
#
_cell.length_a   1.000
_cell.length_b   1.000
_cell.length_c   1.000
_cell.angle_alpha   90.00
_cell.angle_beta   90.00
_cell.angle_gamma   90.00
#
_symmetry.space_group_name_H-M   'P 1'
#
loop_
_entity.id
_entity.type
_entity.pdbx_description
1 polymer ?
#
loop_
_entity_poly.entity_id
_entity_poly.type
_entity_poly.pdbx_seq_one_letter_code
_entity_poly.pdbx_strand_id
1 'polypeptide(L)'
;YCIVKNPGIPYSNPLLIEAEKRNIPIYTEIELAYLISEAPFIGITGSNGKTTTTTLALNILEQGNKQPLVAGNIGTVACEV
;
A
#
# COMPACT_ATOMS: atom_id res chain seq x y z
N TYR A 1 -8.77 -16.56 -8.42
CA TYR A 1 -9.18 -16.21 -7.04
C TYR A 1 -7.90 -15.93 -6.27
N CYS A 2 -7.89 -14.89 -5.43
CA CYS A 2 -6.72 -14.48 -4.65
C CYS A 2 -7.16 -14.20 -3.21
N ILE A 3 -6.21 -14.22 -2.28
CA ILE A 3 -6.42 -13.87 -0.88
C ILE A 3 -5.81 -12.49 -0.65
N VAL A 4 -6.59 -11.56 -0.11
CA VAL A 4 -6.09 -10.27 0.37
C VAL A 4 -5.97 -10.37 1.88
N LYS A 5 -4.74 -10.35 2.39
CA LYS A 5 -4.46 -10.47 3.83
C LYS A 5 -4.18 -9.10 4.44
N ASN A 6 -4.55 -8.94 5.71
CA ASN A 6 -4.01 -7.84 6.52
C ASN A 6 -2.49 -8.05 6.71
N PRO A 7 -1.65 -7.00 6.59
CA PRO A 7 -0.21 -7.09 6.82
C PRO A 7 0.17 -7.73 8.16
N GLY A 8 -0.61 -7.49 9.22
CA GLY A 8 -0.38 -8.03 10.56
C GLY A 8 -0.61 -9.54 10.71
N ILE A 9 -1.26 -10.19 9.75
CA ILE A 9 -1.43 -11.65 9.78
C ILE A 9 -0.12 -12.32 9.32
N PRO A 10 0.55 -13.13 10.14
CA PRO A 10 1.81 -13.76 9.75
C PRO A 10 1.59 -14.84 8.69
N TYR A 11 2.57 -15.05 7.82
CA TYR A 11 2.55 -16.11 6.79
C TYR A 11 2.54 -17.53 7.39
N SER A 12 2.88 -17.68 8.68
CA SER A 12 2.71 -18.93 9.43
C SER A 12 1.24 -19.28 9.73
N ASN A 13 0.28 -18.41 9.39
CA ASN A 13 -1.14 -18.71 9.54
C ASN A 13 -1.52 -19.95 8.70
N PRO A 14 -2.19 -20.96 9.28
CA PRO A 14 -2.55 -22.19 8.57
C PRO A 14 -3.31 -21.98 7.25
N LEU A 15 -4.16 -20.95 7.17
CA LEU A 15 -4.89 -20.62 5.94
C LEU A 15 -3.96 -20.13 4.83
N LEU A 16 -2.94 -19.34 5.17
CA LEU A 16 -1.98 -18.82 4.19
C LEU A 16 -1.04 -19.92 3.72
N ILE A 17 -0.60 -20.80 4.62
CA ILE A 17 0.20 -21.97 4.26
C ILE A 17 -0.55 -22.87 3.27
N GLU A 18 -1.83 -23.14 3.52
CA GLU A 18 -2.63 -23.95 2.61
C GLU A 18 -2.88 -23.25 1.27
N ALA A 19 -3.03 -21.92 1.29
CA ALA A 19 -3.17 -21.13 0.09
C ALA A 19 -1.91 -21.17 -0.79
N GLU A 20 -0.73 -21.05 -0.19
CA GLU A 20 0.56 -21.19 -0.88
C GLU A 20 0.71 -22.59 -1.49
N LYS A 21 0.38 -23.66 -0.76
CA LYS A 21 0.42 -25.04 -1.29
C LYS A 21 -0.47 -25.23 -2.52
N ARG A 22 -1.59 -24.50 -2.58
CA ARG A 22 -2.52 -24.51 -3.72
C ARG A 22 -2.16 -23.51 -4.82
N ASN A 23 -1.02 -22.82 -4.70
CA ASN A 23 -0.59 -21.75 -5.60
C ASN A 23 -1.64 -20.62 -5.74
N ILE A 24 -2.36 -20.32 -4.65
CA ILE A 24 -3.32 -19.22 -4.62
C ILE A 24 -2.53 -17.93 -4.34
N PRO A 25 -2.63 -16.90 -5.19
CA PRO A 25 -1.96 -15.63 -4.96
C PRO A 25 -2.43 -14.98 -3.64
N ILE A 26 -1.47 -14.56 -2.83
CA ILE A 26 -1.71 -13.83 -1.58
C ILE A 26 -1.14 -12.43 -1.75
N TYR A 27 -1.99 -11.43 -1.59
CA TYR A 27 -1.62 -10.01 -1.66
C TYR A 27 -1.94 -9.32 -0.34
N THR A 28 -1.25 -8.22 -0.10
CA THR A 28 -1.68 -7.19 0.85
C THR A 28 -2.52 -6.13 0.14
N GLU A 29 -3.26 -5.33 0.91
CA GLU A 29 -4.05 -4.22 0.37
C GLU A 29 -3.18 -3.26 -0.49
N ILE A 30 -1.97 -2.95 -0.03
CA ILE A 30 -1.05 -2.03 -0.73
C ILE A 30 -0.58 -2.64 -2.06
N GLU A 31 -0.27 -3.94 -2.10
CA GLU A 31 0.09 -4.62 -3.35
C GLU A 31 -1.09 -4.66 -4.32
N LEU A 32 -2.30 -4.87 -3.80
CA LEU A 32 -3.51 -4.83 -4.63
C LEU A 32 -3.70 -3.43 -5.24
N ALA A 33 -3.57 -2.37 -4.44
CA ALA A 33 -3.65 -0.99 -4.92
C ALA A 33 -2.61 -0.69 -6.02
N TYR A 34 -1.38 -1.18 -5.85
CA TYR A 34 -0.33 -1.05 -6.86
C TYR A 34 -0.65 -1.79 -8.17
N LEU A 35 -1.29 -2.96 -8.09
CA LEU A 35 -1.63 -3.76 -9.27
C LEU A 35 -2.81 -3.19 -10.07
N ILE A 36 -3.73 -2.48 -9.42
CA ILE A 36 -4.96 -1.96 -10.06
C ILE A 36 -4.86 -0.50 -10.50
N SER A 37 -3.99 0.29 -9.87
CA SER A 37 -3.90 1.72 -10.14
C SER A 37 -2.96 2.01 -11.30
N GLU A 38 -3.43 2.86 -12.22
CA GLU A 38 -2.63 3.37 -13.34
C GLU A 38 -1.79 4.61 -12.95
N ALA A 39 -1.99 5.13 -11.75
CA ALA A 39 -1.28 6.31 -11.26
C ALA A 39 0.17 5.98 -10.85
N PRO A 40 1.12 6.92 -11.03
CA PRO A 40 2.48 6.74 -10.54
C PRO A 40 2.52 6.76 -8.99
N PHE A 41 3.28 5.82 -8.41
CA PHE A 41 3.44 5.69 -6.96
C PHE A 41 4.74 6.29 -6.45
N ILE A 42 4.68 6.89 -5.25
CA ILE A 42 5.85 7.27 -4.44
C ILE A 42 5.74 6.57 -3.09
N GLY A 43 6.65 5.64 -2.81
CA GLY A 43 6.69 4.90 -1.54
C GLY A 43 7.61 5.57 -0.52
N ILE A 44 7.09 5.88 0.67
CA ILE A 44 7.87 6.44 1.79
C ILE A 44 7.83 5.47 2.97
N THR A 45 9.00 4.97 3.38
CA THR A 45 9.17 4.05 4.51
C THR A 45 10.31 4.50 5.42
N GLY A 46 10.39 3.96 6.63
CA GLY A 46 11.43 4.27 7.62
C GLY A 46 10.89 4.29 9.05
N SER A 47 11.77 4.23 10.05
CA SER A 47 11.33 4.22 11.46
C SER A 47 10.74 5.57 11.88
N ASN A 48 11.37 6.68 11.46
CA ASN A 48 10.99 8.04 11.82
C ASN A 48 10.84 8.93 10.58
N GLY A 49 10.16 10.07 10.70
CA GLY A 49 10.07 11.09 9.65
C GLY A 49 9.09 10.81 8.51
N LYS A 50 8.52 9.59 8.40
CA LYS A 50 7.57 9.20 7.34
C LYS A 50 6.46 10.23 7.11
N THR A 51 5.79 10.67 8.17
CA THR A 51 4.70 11.65 8.09
C THR A 51 5.17 12.97 7.53
N THR A 52 6.23 13.54 8.10
CA THR A 52 6.80 14.81 7.65
C THR A 52 7.27 14.74 6.20
N THR A 53 7.95 13.67 5.81
CA THR A 53 8.43 13.49 4.43
C THR A 53 7.27 13.31 3.45
N THR A 54 6.23 12.59 3.84
CA THR A 54 5.01 12.40 3.02
C THR A 54 4.30 13.73 2.80
N THR A 55 4.11 14.52 3.85
CA THR A 55 3.49 15.85 3.75
C THR A 55 4.34 16.81 2.92
N LEU A 56 5.67 16.77 3.06
CA LEU A 56 6.55 17.61 2.25
C LEU A 56 6.47 17.26 0.76
N ALA A 57 6.49 15.97 0.42
CA ALA A 57 6.36 15.51 -0.96
C ALA A 57 5.00 15.92 -1.57
N LEU A 58 3.92 15.82 -0.80
CA LEU A 58 2.59 16.28 -1.20
C LEU A 58 2.62 17.76 -1.60
N ASN A 59 3.09 18.62 -0.69
CA ASN A 59 3.13 20.07 -0.92
C ASN A 59 3.96 20.45 -2.15
N ILE A 60 5.10 19.79 -2.38
CA ILE A 60 5.94 20.03 -3.56
C ILE A 60 5.20 19.68 -4.85
N LEU A 61 4.48 18.56 -4.87
CA LEU A 61 3.73 18.11 -6.05
C LEU A 61 2.52 19.02 -6.33
N GLU A 62 1.80 19.45 -5.29
CA GLU A 62 0.71 20.42 -5.41
C GLU A 62 1.21 21.77 -5.95
N GLN A 63 2.33 22.29 -5.44
CA GLN A 63 2.96 23.50 -5.98
C GLN A 63 3.44 23.33 -7.43
N GLY A 64 3.76 22.11 -7.84
CA GLY A 64 4.07 21.74 -9.21
C GLY A 64 2.85 21.57 -10.13
N ASN A 65 1.65 21.98 -9.71
CA ASN A 65 0.38 21.78 -10.42
C ASN A 65 0.09 20.31 -10.75
N LYS A 66 0.52 19.37 -9.90
CA LYS A 66 0.08 17.97 -9.94
C LYS A 66 -1.13 17.77 -9.04
N GLN A 67 -1.79 16.63 -9.18
CA GLN A 67 -2.89 16.19 -8.33
C GLN A 67 -2.48 14.95 -7.52
N PRO A 68 -1.52 15.09 -6.58
CA PRO A 68 -1.08 13.97 -5.75
C PRO A 68 -2.19 13.55 -4.78
N LEU A 69 -2.24 12.26 -4.46
CA LEU A 69 -3.11 11.69 -3.43
C LEU A 69 -2.25 11.01 -2.38
N VAL A 70 -2.63 11.13 -1.10
CA VAL A 70 -1.94 10.46 0.01
C VAL A 70 -2.71 9.21 0.40
N ALA A 71 -2.03 8.07 0.31
CA ALA A 71 -2.54 6.76 0.70
C ALA A 71 -1.71 6.17 1.85
N GLY A 72 -2.36 5.46 2.78
CA GLY A 72 -1.71 4.74 3.89
C GLY A 72 -1.93 5.39 5.27
N ASN A 73 -0.96 5.26 6.19
CA ASN A 73 -1.11 5.63 7.62
C ASN A 73 -1.34 7.12 7.94
N ILE A 74 -1.37 8.01 6.93
CA ILE A 74 -1.46 9.48 7.10
C ILE A 74 -2.65 10.06 6.30
N GLY A 75 -3.53 9.23 5.75
CA GLY A 75 -4.65 9.69 4.91
C GLY A 75 -5.70 8.62 4.70
N THR A 76 -6.19 8.50 3.46
CA THR A 76 -7.18 7.52 3.05
C THR A 76 -6.54 6.14 2.88
N VAL A 77 -7.32 5.07 3.06
CA VAL A 77 -6.85 3.69 2.85
C VAL A 77 -6.46 3.51 1.38
N ALA A 78 -5.35 2.82 1.11
CA ALA A 78 -4.72 2.82 -0.20
C ALA A 78 -5.59 2.24 -1.33
N CYS A 79 -6.55 1.37 -1.01
CA CYS A 79 -7.51 0.84 -1.99
C CYS A 79 -8.72 1.74 -2.27
N GLU A 80 -8.92 2.83 -1.54
CA GLU A 80 -10.03 3.78 -1.75
C GLU A 80 -9.61 5.00 -2.59
N VAL A 81 -8.34 5.05 -3.01
CA VAL A 81 -7.70 6.14 -3.77
C VAL A 81 -7.41 5.67 -5.19
#